data_AF-A0A9W8K197-F1
#
_entry.id   AF-A0A9W8K197-F1
#
_cell.length_a   1.000
_cell.length_b   1.000
_cell.length_c   1.000
_cell.angle_alpha   90.00
_cell.angle_beta   90.00
_cell.angle_gamma   90.00
#
_symmetry.space_group_name_H-M   'P 1'
#
loop_
_entity.id
_entity.type
_entity.pdbx_description
1 polymer ?
#
loop_
_entity_poly.entity_id
_entity_poly.type
_entity_poly.pdbx_seq_one_letter_code
_entity_poly.pdbx_strand_id
1 'polypeptide(L)'
;MRIEQGADQLTVYSDTSTDSGHPMERHFCKICGSNVYMRPTAPIATSKGIRIVNFGTLDDATDWVPQKQMYPEQQASFVKQLDIRPRENKL
;
A
#
# COMPACT_ATOMS: atom_id res chain seq x y z
N MET A 1 -0.71 6.97 10.92
CA MET A 1 -1.16 5.59 11.23
C MET A 1 -0.60 5.21 12.59
N ARG A 2 -1.42 4.63 13.47
CA ARG A 2 -1.04 4.11 14.78
C ARG A 2 -1.56 2.67 14.88
N ILE A 3 -0.81 1.79 15.51
CA ILE A 3 -1.26 0.42 15.81
C ILE A 3 -1.91 0.45 17.17
N GLU A 4 -3.22 0.16 17.23
CA GLU A 4 -3.96 0.14 18.50
C GLU A 4 -3.71 -1.16 19.27
N GLN A 5 -3.62 -2.30 18.56
CA GLN A 5 -3.49 -3.64 19.14
C GLN A 5 -2.69 -4.58 18.21
N GLY A 6 -2.15 -5.68 18.76
CA GLY A 6 -1.52 -6.76 17.98
C GLY A 6 -0.14 -6.43 17.40
N ALA A 7 0.54 -5.40 17.91
CA ALA A 7 1.88 -5.01 17.45
C ALA A 7 2.92 -6.14 17.62
N ASP A 8 2.78 -6.96 18.65
CA ASP A 8 3.60 -8.14 18.95
C ASP A 8 3.36 -9.30 17.96
N GLN A 9 2.25 -9.28 17.24
CA GLN A 9 1.90 -10.24 16.21
C GLN A 9 2.35 -9.79 14.81
N LEU A 10 2.83 -8.55 14.66
CA LEU A 10 3.39 -8.07 13.41
C LEU A 10 4.79 -8.64 13.19
N THR A 11 5.04 -9.03 11.95
CA THR A 11 6.37 -9.33 11.44
C THR A 11 6.60 -8.55 10.14
N VAL A 12 7.87 -8.47 9.72
CA VAL A 12 8.29 -7.67 8.57
C VAL A 12 9.02 -8.54 7.58
N TYR A 13 8.61 -8.46 6.32
CA TYR A 13 9.38 -8.94 5.18
C TYR A 13 9.91 -7.76 4.38
N SER A 14 11.22 -7.70 4.17
CA SER A 14 11.87 -6.67 3.36
C SER A 14 11.98 -7.15 1.92
N ASP A 15 11.07 -6.68 1.07
CA ASP A 15 11.05 -6.98 -0.36
C ASP A 15 12.12 -6.13 -1.07
N THR A 16 13.24 -6.75 -1.43
CA THR A 16 14.38 -6.06 -2.04
C THR A 16 14.33 -6.05 -3.57
N SER A 17 13.46 -6.85 -4.18
CA SER A 17 13.35 -6.98 -5.64
C SER A 17 12.44 -5.88 -6.22
N THR A 18 12.90 -4.63 -6.17
CA THR A 18 12.13 -3.47 -6.65
C THR A 18 12.87 -2.71 -7.75
N ASP A 19 12.14 -2.16 -8.71
CA ASP A 19 12.72 -1.36 -9.81
C ASP A 19 13.38 -0.07 -9.32
N SER A 20 12.96 0.43 -8.15
CA SER A 20 13.49 1.66 -7.56
C SER A 20 14.86 1.48 -6.88
N GLY A 21 15.29 0.23 -6.65
CA GLY A 21 16.46 -0.09 -5.84
C GLY A 21 16.28 0.11 -4.33
N HIS A 22 15.14 0.66 -3.88
CA HIS A 22 14.80 0.81 -2.47
C HIS A 22 13.84 -0.29 -2.01
N PRO A 23 14.16 -1.06 -0.95
CA PRO A 23 13.27 -2.10 -0.46
C PRO A 23 11.87 -1.58 -0.06
N MET A 24 10.88 -2.45 -0.18
CA MET A 24 9.54 -2.26 0.37
C MET A 24 9.36 -3.17 1.59
N GLU A 25 9.10 -2.59 2.76
CA GLU A 25 8.79 -3.39 3.94
C GLU A 25 7.31 -3.73 3.97
N ARG A 26 6.99 -5.02 4.03
CA ARG A 26 5.63 -5.53 4.21
C ARG A 26 5.45 -5.89 5.68
N HIS A 27 4.56 -5.18 6.37
CA HIS A 27 4.22 -5.44 7.78
C HIS A 27 2.90 -6.22 7.82
N PHE A 28 2.95 -7.45 8.32
CA PHE A 28 1.82 -8.37 8.28
C PHE A 28 1.70 -9.20 9.56
N CYS A 29 0.50 -9.71 9.82
CA CYS A 29 0.26 -10.57 10.97
C CYS A 29 0.92 -11.94 10.76
N LYS A 30 1.80 -12.35 11.67
CA LYS A 30 2.51 -13.63 11.60
C LYS A 30 1.61 -14.85 11.82
N ILE A 31 0.37 -14.65 12.29
CA ILE A 31 -0.59 -15.71 12.57
C ILE A 31 -1.51 -15.97 11.38
N CYS A 32 -2.13 -14.92 10.81
CA CYS A 32 -3.09 -15.07 9.71
C CYS A 32 -2.53 -14.68 8.34
N GLY A 33 -1.34 -14.09 8.28
CA GLY A 33 -0.72 -13.64 7.03
C GLY A 33 -1.30 -12.33 6.46
N SER A 34 -2.32 -11.75 7.09
CA SER A 34 -2.94 -10.51 6.59
C SER A 34 -1.97 -9.33 6.59
N ASN A 35 -1.88 -8.63 5.47
CA ASN A 35 -1.07 -7.42 5.34
C ASN A 35 -1.75 -6.25 6.07
N VAL A 36 -1.05 -5.63 7.01
CA VAL A 36 -1.57 -4.50 7.79
C VAL A 36 -1.17 -3.18 7.15
N TYR A 37 0.10 -3.05 6.76
CA TYR A 37 0.56 -1.95 5.91
C TYR A 37 1.89 -2.29 5.23
N MET A 38 2.23 -1.49 4.23
CA MET A 38 3.56 -1.48 3.62
C MET A 38 4.24 -0.13 3.83
N ARG A 39 5.56 -0.16 3.99
CA ARG A 39 6.41 1.01 4.19
C ARG A 39 7.51 1.02 3.13
N PRO A 40 7.49 1.98 2.18
CA PRO A 40 8.63 2.18 1.29
C PRO A 40 9.83 2.71 2.08
N THR A 41 11.03 2.23 1.76
CA THR A 41 12.27 2.69 2.45
C THR A 41 12.95 3.87 1.74
N ALA A 42 12.52 4.22 0.53
CA ALA A 42 13.06 5.36 -0.23
C ALA A 42 13.06 6.64 0.63
N PRO A 43 14.17 7.41 0.69
CA PRO A 43 14.33 8.53 1.63
C PRO A 43 13.19 9.56 1.60
N ILE A 44 12.71 9.89 0.39
CA ILE A 44 11.60 10.85 0.20
C ILE A 44 10.26 10.34 0.73
N ALA A 45 10.01 9.03 0.69
CA ALA A 45 8.78 8.44 1.18
C ALA A 45 8.84 8.29 2.71
N THR A 46 10.00 7.92 3.23
CA THR A 46 10.28 7.84 4.67
C THR A 46 10.13 9.21 5.34
N SER A 47 10.71 10.28 4.76
CA SER A 47 10.63 11.64 5.32
C SER A 47 9.21 12.20 5.35
N LYS A 48 8.37 11.80 4.38
CA LYS A 48 6.94 12.14 4.33
C LYS A 48 6.06 11.21 5.18
N GLY A 49 6.64 10.22 5.85
CA GLY A 49 5.89 9.28 6.69
C GLY A 49 4.90 8.41 5.92
N ILE A 50 5.15 8.13 4.63
CA ILE A 50 4.21 7.38 3.79
C ILE A 50 3.99 5.96 4.33
N ARG A 51 2.72 5.54 4.34
CA ARG A 51 2.27 4.18 4.61
C ARG A 51 1.24 3.80 3.56
N ILE A 52 1.33 2.58 3.06
CA ILE A 52 0.39 2.02 2.08
C ILE A 52 -0.47 1.02 2.82
N VAL A 53 -1.79 1.15 2.73
CA VAL A 53 -2.77 0.25 3.35
C VAL A 53 -3.58 -0.38 2.24
N ASN A 54 -3.86 -1.69 2.35
CA ASN A 54 -4.67 -2.39 1.37
C ASN A 54 -6.15 -2.04 1.59
N PHE A 55 -6.83 -1.56 0.55
CA PHE A 55 -8.21 -1.09 0.69
C PHE A 55 -9.18 -2.17 1.18
N GLY A 56 -8.98 -3.43 0.75
CA GLY A 56 -9.82 -4.55 1.16
C GLY A 56 -9.72 -4.95 2.64
N THR A 57 -8.84 -4.32 3.43
CA THR A 57 -8.73 -4.55 4.88
C THR A 57 -9.36 -3.42 5.72
N LEU A 58 -10.09 -2.51 5.09
CA LEU A 58 -10.77 -1.40 5.76
C LEU A 58 -12.24 -1.76 5.97
N ASP A 59 -12.73 -1.62 7.21
CA ASP A 59 -14.13 -1.85 7.54
C ASP A 59 -15.02 -0.70 7.04
N ASP A 60 -14.57 0.55 7.22
CA ASP A 60 -15.31 1.76 6.81
C ASP A 60 -14.88 2.22 5.41
N ALA A 61 -15.17 1.40 4.39
CA ALA A 61 -14.90 1.77 3.01
C ALA A 61 -15.73 3.01 2.61
N THR A 62 -15.07 4.16 2.56
CA THR A 62 -15.61 5.36 1.91
C THR A 62 -15.67 5.12 0.39
N ASP A 63 -16.51 5.85 -0.35
CA ASP A 63 -16.58 5.85 -1.83
C ASP A 63 -15.32 6.47 -2.46
N TRP A 64 -14.14 5.93 -2.13
CA TRP A 64 -12.87 6.32 -2.70
C TRP A 64 -12.74 5.75 -4.09
N VAL A 65 -12.69 6.65 -5.08
CA VAL A 65 -12.39 6.29 -6.46
C VAL A 65 -10.87 6.35 -6.68
N PRO A 66 -10.24 5.33 -7.31
CA PRO A 66 -8.82 5.36 -7.62
C PRO A 66 -8.43 6.62 -8.39
N GLN A 67 -7.36 7.29 -7.96
CA GLN A 67 -6.87 8.52 -8.62
C GLN A 67 -5.77 8.24 -9.64
N LYS A 68 -5.10 7.10 -9.52
CA LYS A 68 -3.97 6.70 -10.35
C LYS A 68 -3.82 5.18 -10.34
N GLN A 69 -3.48 4.61 -11.50
CA GLN A 69 -2.98 3.24 -11.61
C GLN A 69 -1.44 3.27 -11.63
N MET A 70 -0.82 2.36 -10.89
CA MET A 70 0.62 2.13 -10.92
C MET A 70 0.89 0.77 -11.57
N TYR A 71 1.94 0.68 -12.38
CA TYR A 71 2.33 -0.52 -13.13
C TYR A 71 1.24 -1.12 -14.04
N PRO A 72 0.54 -0.31 -14.89
CA PRO A 72 -0.48 -0.84 -15.80
C PRO A 72 0.08 -1.90 -16.78
N GLU A 73 1.36 -1.84 -17.11
CA GLU A 73 2.05 -2.82 -17.95
C GLU A 73 2.13 -4.22 -17.31
N GLN A 74 1.94 -4.33 -16.00
CA GLN A 74 1.90 -5.60 -15.25
C GLN A 74 0.46 -6.02 -14.90
N GLN A 75 -0.56 -5.41 -15.51
CA GLN A 75 -1.95 -5.73 -15.21
C GLN A 75 -2.28 -7.19 -15.57
N ALA A 76 -2.77 -7.94 -14.58
CA ALA A 76 -3.22 -9.31 -14.81
C ALA A 76 -4.45 -9.33 -15.73
N SER A 77 -4.53 -10.33 -16.61
CA SER A 77 -5.54 -10.41 -17.68
C SER A 77 -6.99 -10.45 -17.19
N PHE A 78 -7.23 -10.90 -15.96
CA PHE A 78 -8.56 -10.94 -15.35
C PHE A 78 -8.99 -9.61 -14.71
N VAL A 79 -8.08 -8.64 -14.56
CA VAL A 79 -8.38 -7.33 -13.98
C VAL A 79 -9.05 -6.47 -15.04
N LYS A 80 -10.29 -6.04 -14.76
CA LYS A 80 -11.04 -5.12 -15.63
C LYS A 80 -10.43 -3.71 -15.56
N GLN A 81 -10.73 -2.90 -16.58
CA GLN A 81 -10.36 -1.49 -16.60
C GLN A 81 -10.93 -0.76 -15.37
N LEU A 82 -10.10 0.05 -14.72
CA LEU A 82 -10.48 0.85 -13.55
C LEU A 82 -11.07 2.20 -14.00
N ASP A 83 -12.13 2.65 -13.34
CA ASP A 83 -12.58 4.05 -13.41
C ASP A 83 -11.63 4.91 -12.57
N ILE A 84 -10.70 5.59 -13.24
CA ILE A 84 -9.68 6.43 -12.59
C ILE A 84 -10.13 7.89 -12.66
N ARG A 85 -10.26 8.54 -11.50
CA ARG A 85 -10.62 9.97 -11.39
C ARG A 85 -9.46 10.75 -10.81
N PRO A 86 -8.64 11.43 -11.64
CA PRO A 86 -7.51 12.22 -11.17
C PRO A 86 -7.95 13.27 -10.15
N ARG A 87 -7.08 13.55 -9.18
CA ARG A 87 -7.32 14.63 -8.21
C ARG A 87 -7.41 15.97 -8.94
N GLU A 88 -8.52 16.70 -8.76
CA GLU A 88 -8.62 18.07 -9.24
C GLU A 88 -7.59 18.96 -8.52
N ASN A 89 -6.75 19.65 -9.28
CA ASN A 89 -5.92 20.71 -8.73
C ASN A 89 -6.82 21.92 -8.51
N LYS A 90 -7.08 22.28 -7.25
CA LYS A 90 -7.62 23.61 -6.94
C LYS A 90 -6.56 24.63 -7.35
N LEU A 91 -6.88 25.43 -8.38
CA LEU A 91 -6.14 26.61 -8.81
C LEU A 91 -6.03 27.62 -7.66
#